data_AF-A0A241XS83-F1
#
_entry.id   AF-A0A241XS83-F1
#
_cell.length_a   1.000
_cell.length_b   1.000
_cell.length_c   1.000
_cell.angle_alpha   90.00
_cell.angle_beta   90.00
_cell.angle_gamma   90.00
#
_symmetry.space_group_name_H-M   'P 1'
#
loop_
_entity.id
_entity.type
_entity.pdbx_description
1 polymer ?
#
loop_
_entity_poly.entity_id
_entity_poly.type
_entity_poly.pdbx_seq_one_letter_code
_entity_poly.pdbx_strand_id
1 'polypeptide(L)'
;MAATSRFKLKLGNIKAGQMYTVLCFRSHISYSERFPSVEDPVITGVLGESIQYGPLFAYMFRRFGYPNVGWDDYKELAKYILTTPNPDMLLQVVPYTGDTTWITFRFFVADNVAQAVREHDEHDRIEWEKRAYDWREQQGLPEWMPDWIRMLNEDVYPAWGITDHEVADWREAIGSALELGQPGTPFHELSSKAYELRMALFEDYRKVEARPARLMRSADMSTWADTDPLKPLAEAAQTALKDLLRPVRVRDVAINALGTTEFTPRVLKEAPVSGYPSGALSNGAPKEFAELHGLIMRLGKGNARKGIAKAAAALKELAGPKGSA
;
A
#
# COMPACT_ATOMS: atom_id res chain seq x y z
N MET A 1 -7.17 2.53 -37.28
CA MET A 1 -7.19 2.32 -35.81
C MET A 1 -5.75 2.34 -35.31
N ALA A 2 -5.35 3.37 -34.56
CA ALA A 2 -4.01 3.42 -33.99
C ALA A 2 -3.87 2.26 -32.99
N ALA A 3 -2.81 1.45 -33.13
CA ALA A 3 -2.52 0.39 -32.18
C ALA A 3 -2.27 1.02 -30.82
N THR A 4 -3.23 0.91 -29.91
CA THR A 4 -3.07 1.28 -28.51
C THR A 4 -1.86 0.52 -27.99
N SER A 5 -0.77 1.23 -27.72
CA SER A 5 0.46 0.64 -27.21
C SER A 5 0.13 -0.14 -25.94
N ARG A 6 0.18 -1.48 -25.99
CA ARG A 6 -0.02 -2.34 -24.83
C ARG A 6 0.90 -1.88 -23.69
N PHE A 7 0.32 -1.66 -22.52
CA PHE A 7 1.04 -1.27 -21.31
C PHE A 7 2.24 -2.20 -21.04
N LYS A 8 3.31 -1.65 -20.45
CA LYS A 8 4.53 -2.39 -20.10
C LYS A 8 4.96 -1.98 -18.69
N LEU A 9 5.05 -2.95 -17.78
CA LEU A 9 5.60 -2.76 -16.46
C LEU A 9 7.04 -2.26 -16.53
N LYS A 10 7.35 -1.33 -15.64
CA LYS A 10 8.69 -0.81 -15.37
C LYS A 10 8.88 -0.75 -13.86
N LEU A 11 10.14 -0.67 -13.43
CA LEU A 11 10.46 -0.29 -12.06
C LEU A 11 9.81 1.07 -11.74
N GLY A 12 8.99 1.10 -10.70
CA GLY A 12 8.38 2.30 -10.15
C GLY A 12 9.27 2.94 -9.08
N ASN A 13 8.83 4.07 -8.55
CA ASN A 13 9.47 4.73 -7.41
C ASN A 13 8.40 5.22 -6.46
N ILE A 14 8.63 5.04 -5.17
CA ILE A 14 7.84 5.69 -4.13
C ILE A 14 8.25 7.16 -4.11
N LYS A 15 7.27 8.06 -4.33
CA LYS A 15 7.52 9.51 -4.29
C LYS A 15 7.86 9.92 -2.85
N ALA A 16 8.98 10.62 -2.67
CA ALA A 16 9.38 11.13 -1.36
C ALA A 16 8.32 12.12 -0.83
N GLY A 17 7.96 12.00 0.46
CA GLY A 17 6.94 12.83 1.10
C GLY A 17 5.49 12.47 0.78
N GLN A 18 5.24 11.54 -0.16
CA GLN A 18 3.91 11.04 -0.44
C GLN A 18 3.59 9.85 0.47
N MET A 19 2.47 9.93 1.20
CA MET A 19 1.93 8.77 1.91
C MET A 19 1.20 7.85 0.92
N TYR A 20 1.45 6.55 1.05
CA TYR A 20 0.82 5.49 0.27
C TYR A 20 0.07 4.55 1.20
N THR A 21 -1.13 4.16 0.78
CA THR A 21 -1.99 3.23 1.49
C THR A 21 -2.17 1.98 0.65
N VAL A 22 -2.15 0.81 1.31
CA VAL A 22 -2.39 -0.47 0.65
C VAL A 22 -3.84 -0.50 0.18
N LEU A 23 -4.03 -0.72 -1.11
CA LEU A 23 -5.33 -0.94 -1.72
C LEU A 23 -5.67 -2.44 -1.64
N CYS A 24 -6.92 -2.73 -1.26
CA CYS A 24 -7.45 -4.09 -1.23
C CYS A 24 -8.66 -4.16 -2.14
N PHE A 25 -8.74 -5.18 -3.00
CA PHE A 25 -9.89 -5.39 -3.89
C PHE A 25 -10.92 -6.37 -3.34
N ARG A 26 -10.77 -6.79 -2.08
CA ARG A 26 -11.70 -7.71 -1.41
C ARG A 26 -13.02 -7.01 -1.14
N SER A 27 -14.09 -7.82 -1.11
CA SER A 27 -15.45 -7.34 -0.85
C SER A 27 -15.65 -6.82 0.58
N HIS A 28 -14.86 -7.26 1.55
CA HIS A 28 -14.85 -6.75 2.93
C HIS A 28 -13.52 -7.10 3.64
N ILE A 29 -12.95 -6.15 4.39
CA ILE A 29 -11.96 -6.43 5.46
C ILE A 29 -12.66 -6.29 6.82
N SER A 30 -13.02 -7.41 7.46
CA SER A 30 -13.49 -7.39 8.84
C SER A 30 -12.27 -7.48 9.75
N TYR A 31 -11.95 -6.40 10.46
CA TYR A 31 -10.83 -6.39 11.43
C TYR A 31 -11.19 -7.15 12.73
N SER A 32 -12.47 -7.45 12.95
CA SER A 32 -12.99 -8.14 14.14
C SER A 32 -13.22 -9.64 13.93
N GLU A 33 -13.37 -10.09 12.68
CA GLU A 33 -13.56 -11.51 12.38
C GLU A 33 -12.22 -12.14 12.01
N ARG A 34 -11.74 -13.07 12.84
CA ARG A 34 -10.58 -13.91 12.52
C ARG A 34 -10.89 -14.76 11.29
N PHE A 35 -10.56 -14.21 10.13
CA PHE A 35 -10.44 -14.89 8.83
C PHE A 35 -11.71 -15.58 8.31
N PRO A 36 -12.71 -14.87 7.78
CA PRO A 36 -13.36 -15.38 6.59
C PRO A 36 -12.36 -15.26 5.43
N SER A 37 -11.97 -16.37 4.80
CA SER A 37 -11.23 -16.31 3.54
C SER A 37 -12.06 -15.52 2.54
N VAL A 38 -11.53 -14.40 2.03
CA VAL A 38 -12.14 -13.74 0.87
C VAL A 38 -11.01 -13.32 -0.04
N GLU A 39 -10.79 -14.12 -1.07
CA GLU A 39 -9.79 -13.93 -2.11
C GLU A 39 -9.81 -12.50 -2.65
N ASP A 40 -8.65 -12.00 -3.07
CA ASP A 40 -8.59 -10.76 -3.82
C ASP A 40 -8.95 -11.08 -5.29
N PRO A 41 -10.17 -10.76 -5.77
CA PRO A 41 -10.66 -11.24 -7.06
C PRO A 41 -9.85 -10.69 -8.23
N VAL A 42 -9.13 -9.57 -8.03
CA VAL A 42 -8.25 -8.98 -9.03
C VAL A 42 -6.97 -9.80 -9.18
N ILE A 43 -6.37 -10.18 -8.06
CA ILE A 43 -5.14 -10.98 -8.05
C ILE A 43 -5.44 -12.44 -8.46
N THR A 44 -6.42 -13.08 -7.80
CA THR A 44 -6.73 -14.49 -8.05
C THR A 44 -7.30 -14.71 -9.44
N GLY A 45 -8.08 -13.77 -9.96
CA GLY A 45 -8.60 -13.82 -11.34
C GLY A 45 -7.53 -13.75 -12.44
N VAL A 46 -6.29 -13.36 -12.12
CA VAL A 46 -5.18 -13.28 -13.10
C VAL A 46 -4.07 -14.29 -12.83
N LEU A 47 -3.68 -14.47 -11.58
CA LEU A 47 -2.52 -15.28 -11.20
C LEU A 47 -2.88 -16.56 -10.44
N GLY A 48 -4.15 -16.75 -10.08
CA GLY A 48 -4.61 -17.80 -9.20
C GLY A 48 -4.39 -17.49 -7.72
N GLU A 49 -4.79 -18.42 -6.85
CA GLU A 49 -4.63 -18.31 -5.39
C GLU A 49 -3.18 -18.58 -4.94
N SER A 50 -2.47 -19.41 -5.70
CA SER A 50 -1.11 -19.86 -5.38
C SER A 50 -0.08 -19.42 -6.42
N ILE A 51 1.10 -19.00 -5.99
CA ILE A 51 2.26 -18.71 -6.84
C ILE A 51 3.54 -19.22 -6.20
N GLN A 52 4.39 -19.87 -7.01
CA GLN A 52 5.66 -20.37 -6.52
C GLN A 52 6.68 -19.22 -6.42
N TYR A 53 7.20 -19.00 -5.21
CA TYR A 53 8.10 -17.88 -4.93
C TYR A 53 9.44 -17.98 -5.66
N GLY A 54 9.97 -19.18 -5.88
CA GLY A 54 11.24 -19.40 -6.58
C GLY A 54 11.19 -18.95 -8.04
N PRO A 55 10.26 -19.51 -8.85
CA PRO A 55 10.02 -19.04 -10.22
C PRO A 55 9.70 -17.54 -10.30
N LEU A 56 8.88 -17.02 -9.39
CA LEU A 56 8.57 -15.59 -9.35
C LEU A 56 9.83 -14.75 -9.10
N PHE A 57 10.65 -15.11 -8.11
CA PHE A 57 11.89 -14.41 -7.81
C PHE A 57 12.84 -14.40 -9.02
N ALA A 58 13.05 -15.56 -9.65
CA ALA A 58 13.87 -15.69 -10.84
C ALA A 58 13.34 -14.83 -11.99
N TYR A 59 12.02 -14.81 -12.20
CA TYR A 59 11.37 -13.98 -13.20
C TYR A 59 11.58 -12.49 -12.93
N MET A 60 11.32 -12.03 -11.70
CA MET A 60 11.44 -10.64 -11.31
C MET A 60 12.88 -10.14 -11.48
N PHE A 61 13.85 -10.92 -11.01
CA PHE A 61 15.26 -10.60 -11.18
C PHE A 61 15.68 -10.57 -12.66
N ARG A 62 15.21 -11.54 -13.46
CA ARG A 62 15.59 -11.62 -14.87
C ARG A 62 14.97 -10.49 -15.69
N ARG A 63 13.73 -10.11 -15.38
CA ARG A 63 12.98 -9.10 -16.12
C ARG A 63 13.34 -7.67 -15.71
N PHE A 64 13.50 -7.42 -14.41
CA PHE A 64 13.65 -6.08 -13.86
C PHE A 64 15.02 -5.81 -13.24
N GLY A 65 15.81 -6.85 -12.97
CA GLY A 65 17.12 -6.72 -12.34
C GLY A 65 17.07 -6.78 -10.81
N TYR A 66 18.00 -6.09 -10.16
CA TYR A 66 18.02 -5.98 -8.70
C TYR A 66 16.75 -5.29 -8.16
N PRO A 67 16.28 -5.66 -6.95
CA PRO A 67 15.18 -4.97 -6.27
C PRO A 67 15.41 -3.46 -6.18
N ASN A 68 14.36 -2.66 -6.34
CA ASN A 68 14.43 -1.19 -6.40
C ASN A 68 14.01 -0.47 -5.12
N VAL A 69 13.67 -1.22 -4.07
CA VAL A 69 13.38 -0.70 -2.72
C VAL A 69 13.95 -1.64 -1.67
N GLY A 70 14.16 -1.16 -0.45
CA GLY A 70 14.58 -2.00 0.68
C GLY A 70 13.48 -2.98 1.11
N TRP A 71 13.89 -4.08 1.73
CA TRP A 71 13.03 -5.15 2.21
C TRP A 71 13.47 -5.59 3.62
N ASP A 72 12.57 -6.26 4.33
CA ASP A 72 12.83 -6.80 5.66
C ASP A 72 13.75 -8.03 5.59
N ASP A 73 14.88 -8.01 6.32
CA ASP A 73 15.91 -9.05 6.26
C ASP A 73 15.51 -10.39 6.91
N TYR A 74 14.37 -10.40 7.61
CA TYR A 74 13.82 -11.59 8.25
C TYR A 74 12.67 -12.23 7.44
N LYS A 75 11.80 -11.43 6.81
CA LYS A 75 10.54 -11.89 6.22
C LYS A 75 10.49 -11.84 4.69
N GLU A 76 11.37 -11.10 4.03
CA GLU A 76 11.28 -10.82 2.59
C GLU A 76 12.56 -11.23 1.86
N LEU A 77 12.43 -11.96 0.74
CA LEU A 77 13.59 -12.32 -0.10
C LEU A 77 14.05 -11.15 -0.98
N ALA A 78 13.07 -10.41 -1.49
CA ALA A 78 13.25 -9.25 -2.35
C ALA A 78 11.94 -8.46 -2.40
N LYS A 79 12.05 -7.17 -2.70
CA LYS A 79 10.89 -6.30 -2.87
C LYS A 79 11.02 -5.43 -4.11
N TYR A 80 10.04 -5.55 -4.98
CA TYR A 80 9.95 -4.75 -6.19
C TYR A 80 8.75 -3.82 -6.11
N ILE A 81 8.95 -2.56 -6.49
CA ILE A 81 7.87 -1.62 -6.78
C ILE A 81 7.82 -1.42 -8.29
N LEU A 82 6.68 -1.68 -8.90
CA LEU A 82 6.44 -1.56 -10.33
C LEU A 82 5.36 -0.51 -10.60
N THR A 83 5.45 0.15 -11.76
CA THR A 83 4.41 1.05 -12.27
C THR A 83 3.14 0.27 -12.60
N THR A 84 1.97 0.92 -12.59
CA THR A 84 0.74 0.38 -13.19
C THR A 84 0.25 1.29 -14.32
N PRO A 85 -0.78 0.94 -15.11
CA PRO A 85 -1.38 1.87 -16.06
C PRO A 85 -1.96 3.13 -15.39
N ASN A 86 -2.33 3.04 -14.12
CA ASN A 86 -2.74 4.18 -13.32
C ASN A 86 -1.50 4.83 -12.67
N PRO A 87 -1.20 6.11 -12.95
CA PRO A 87 0.01 6.78 -12.45
C PRO A 87 0.03 6.99 -10.93
N ASP A 88 -1.13 6.91 -10.28
CA ASP A 88 -1.29 7.06 -8.83
C ASP A 88 -1.35 5.71 -8.11
N MET A 89 -1.13 4.61 -8.85
CA MET A 89 -1.09 3.26 -8.31
C MET A 89 0.21 2.55 -8.65
N LEU A 90 0.80 1.92 -7.64
CA LEU A 90 2.01 1.10 -7.73
C LEU A 90 1.68 -0.35 -7.39
N LEU A 91 2.39 -1.28 -8.02
CA LEU A 91 2.34 -2.71 -7.70
C LEU A 91 3.60 -3.07 -6.92
N GLN A 92 3.43 -3.61 -5.71
CA GLN A 92 4.47 -4.30 -4.97
C GLN A 92 4.46 -5.78 -5.29
N VAL A 93 5.65 -6.33 -5.50
CA VAL A 93 5.89 -7.78 -5.58
C VAL A 93 6.93 -8.16 -4.54
N VAL A 94 6.53 -9.03 -3.60
CA VAL A 94 7.39 -9.62 -2.58
C VAL A 94 7.27 -11.14 -2.68
N PRO A 95 8.22 -11.84 -3.30
CA PRO A 95 8.24 -13.30 -3.29
C PRO A 95 8.25 -13.80 -1.84
N TYR A 96 7.15 -14.41 -1.41
CA TYR A 96 6.91 -14.89 -0.04
C TYR A 96 7.16 -16.39 0.00
N THR A 97 7.77 -16.92 1.06
CA THR A 97 8.16 -18.35 1.14
C THR A 97 6.98 -19.34 1.19
N GLY A 98 5.76 -18.86 1.46
CA GLY A 98 4.55 -19.63 1.17
C GLY A 98 4.20 -19.59 -0.32
N ASP A 99 2.94 -19.87 -0.63
CA ASP A 99 2.43 -19.84 -2.01
C ASP A 99 1.33 -18.79 -2.21
N THR A 100 0.91 -18.08 -1.17
CA THR A 100 -0.30 -17.27 -1.22
C THR A 100 -0.11 -15.95 -2.02
N THR A 101 -0.86 -15.77 -3.10
CA THR A 101 -0.69 -14.62 -4.01
C THR A 101 -0.97 -13.27 -3.38
N TRP A 102 -1.99 -13.16 -2.51
CA TRP A 102 -2.34 -11.88 -1.87
C TRP A 102 -1.30 -11.37 -0.87
N ILE A 103 -0.42 -12.25 -0.36
CA ILE A 103 0.72 -11.83 0.47
C ILE A 103 1.83 -11.27 -0.43
N THR A 104 2.04 -11.92 -1.58
CA THR A 104 3.08 -11.57 -2.55
C THR A 104 2.81 -10.30 -3.33
N PHE A 105 1.56 -10.08 -3.75
CA PHE A 105 1.15 -8.95 -4.56
C PHE A 105 0.33 -7.97 -3.74
N ARG A 106 0.76 -6.71 -3.72
CA ARG A 106 0.00 -5.62 -3.07
C ARG A 106 -0.04 -4.41 -3.97
N PHE A 107 -1.17 -3.72 -3.98
CA PHE A 107 -1.29 -2.44 -4.67
C PHE A 107 -1.22 -1.30 -3.66
N PHE A 108 -0.57 -0.22 -4.04
CA PHE A 108 -0.43 0.98 -3.24
C PHE A 108 -0.98 2.14 -4.05
N VAL A 109 -1.81 2.96 -3.41
CA VAL A 109 -2.28 4.23 -3.98
C VAL A 109 -1.93 5.37 -3.04
N ALA A 110 -1.94 6.60 -3.55
CA ALA A 110 -1.85 7.78 -2.69
C ALA A 110 -3.00 7.78 -1.67
N ASP A 111 -2.75 8.25 -0.44
CA ASP A 111 -3.72 8.12 0.65
C ASP A 111 -5.06 8.79 0.37
N ASN A 112 -5.06 9.93 -0.34
CA ASN A 112 -6.28 10.59 -0.81
C ASN A 112 -7.13 9.72 -1.75
N VAL A 113 -6.50 8.89 -2.58
CA VAL A 113 -7.20 7.92 -3.44
C VAL A 113 -7.80 6.79 -2.59
N ALA A 114 -7.04 6.27 -1.63
CA ALA A 114 -7.55 5.26 -0.69
C ALA A 114 -8.70 5.81 0.19
N GLN A 115 -8.66 7.10 0.54
CA GLN A 115 -9.71 7.77 1.28
C GLN A 115 -10.98 7.89 0.42
N ALA A 116 -10.89 8.30 -0.84
CA ALA A 116 -12.04 8.38 -1.74
C ALA A 116 -12.74 7.01 -1.93
N VAL A 117 -11.97 5.91 -2.00
CA VAL A 117 -12.54 4.55 -2.02
C VAL A 117 -13.25 4.23 -0.70
N ARG A 118 -12.63 4.51 0.45
CA ARG A 118 -13.24 4.29 1.77
C ARG A 118 -14.53 5.09 1.98
N GLU A 119 -14.54 6.34 1.55
CA GLU A 119 -15.70 7.23 1.62
C GLU A 119 -16.85 6.73 0.74
N HIS A 120 -16.56 6.16 -0.43
CA HIS A 120 -17.54 5.51 -1.27
C HIS A 120 -18.10 4.24 -0.61
N ASP A 121 -17.24 3.39 -0.06
CA ASP A 121 -17.62 2.10 0.55
C ASP A 121 -18.50 2.27 1.78
N GLU A 122 -18.23 3.30 2.58
CA GLU A 122 -18.97 3.59 3.81
C GLU A 122 -19.99 4.72 3.62
N HIS A 123 -20.24 5.21 2.38
CA HIS A 123 -21.07 6.39 2.12
C HIS A 123 -22.42 6.34 2.85
N ASP A 124 -23.21 5.28 2.62
CA ASP A 124 -24.54 5.13 3.22
C ASP A 124 -24.48 5.07 4.75
N ARG A 125 -23.41 4.49 5.30
CA ARG A 125 -23.21 4.35 6.74
C ARG A 125 -22.74 5.65 7.38
N ILE A 126 -21.89 6.43 6.68
CA ILE A 126 -21.51 7.79 7.07
C ILE A 126 -22.74 8.69 7.08
N GLU A 127 -23.58 8.62 6.04
CA GLU A 127 -24.83 9.40 5.99
C GLU A 127 -25.82 8.96 7.07
N TRP A 128 -25.91 7.66 7.35
CA TRP A 128 -26.69 7.15 8.48
C TRP A 128 -26.16 7.63 9.84
N GLU A 129 -24.84 7.66 10.05
CA GLU A 129 -24.21 8.17 11.27
C GLU A 129 -24.47 9.67 11.45
N LYS A 130 -24.43 10.46 10.37
CA LYS A 130 -24.82 11.89 10.40
C LYS A 130 -26.27 12.07 10.88
N ARG A 131 -27.21 11.29 10.34
CA ARG A 131 -28.62 11.32 10.79
C ARG A 131 -28.79 10.86 12.23
N ALA A 132 -27.99 9.88 12.68
CA ALA A 132 -27.96 9.46 14.08
C ALA A 132 -27.51 10.61 14.99
N TYR A 133 -26.50 11.38 14.59
CA TYR A 133 -26.05 12.56 15.32
C TYR A 133 -27.12 13.66 15.37
N ASP A 134 -27.77 13.96 14.24
CA ASP A 134 -28.88 14.91 14.18
C ASP A 134 -30.03 14.49 15.11
N TRP A 135 -30.37 13.19 15.12
CA TRP A 135 -31.37 12.62 16.01
C TRP A 135 -30.97 12.78 17.48
N ARG A 136 -29.70 12.53 17.83
CA ARG A 136 -29.20 12.68 19.20
C ARG A 136 -29.29 14.11 19.70
N GLU A 137 -28.99 15.09 18.85
CA GLU A 137 -29.10 16.51 19.21
C GLU A 137 -30.54 16.89 19.58
N GLN A 138 -31.53 16.31 18.90
CA GLN A 138 -32.95 16.50 19.24
C GLN A 138 -33.33 15.89 20.60
N GLN A 139 -32.60 14.86 21.06
CA GLN A 139 -32.78 14.25 22.39
C GLN A 139 -31.96 14.95 23.48
N GLY A 140 -31.08 15.87 23.12
CA GLY A 140 -30.17 16.56 24.01
C GLY A 140 -28.83 15.83 24.25
N LEU A 141 -27.82 16.61 24.59
CA LEU A 141 -26.46 16.13 24.88
C LEU A 141 -26.23 16.07 26.41
N PRO A 142 -25.42 15.12 26.90
CA PRO A 142 -25.09 15.08 28.32
C PRO A 142 -24.27 16.30 28.77
N GLU A 143 -24.49 16.75 30.00
CA GLU A 143 -23.81 17.92 30.57
C GLU A 143 -22.28 17.76 30.67
N TRP A 144 -21.77 16.52 30.74
CA TRP A 144 -20.34 16.23 30.80
C TRP A 144 -19.62 16.31 29.45
N MET A 145 -20.34 16.41 28.33
CA MET A 145 -19.74 16.40 26.99
C MET A 145 -18.69 17.49 26.76
N PRO A 146 -18.89 18.75 27.20
CA PRO A 146 -17.86 19.79 27.08
C PRO A 146 -16.55 19.45 27.81
N ASP A 147 -16.62 18.73 28.93
CA ASP A 147 -15.42 18.29 29.67
C ASP A 147 -14.63 17.24 28.88
N TRP A 148 -15.32 16.36 28.14
CA TRP A 148 -14.66 15.41 27.25
C TRP A 148 -13.94 16.10 26.08
N ILE A 149 -14.60 17.06 25.42
CA ILE A 149 -13.99 17.86 24.34
C ILE A 149 -12.77 18.61 24.86
N ARG A 150 -12.89 19.26 26.02
CA ARG A 150 -11.79 19.98 26.66
C ARG A 150 -10.61 19.06 26.94
N MET A 151 -10.85 17.90 27.56
CA MET A 151 -9.80 16.94 27.88
C MET A 151 -9.10 16.38 26.61
N LEU A 152 -9.85 16.17 25.52
CA LEU A 152 -9.23 15.78 24.24
C LEU A 152 -8.25 16.84 23.74
N ASN A 153 -8.65 18.12 23.75
CA ASN A 153 -7.85 19.23 23.22
C ASN A 153 -6.69 19.64 24.15
N GLU A 154 -6.90 19.65 25.45
CA GLU A 154 -5.92 20.17 26.42
C GLU A 154 -4.94 19.11 26.92
N ASP A 155 -5.38 17.85 27.06
CA ASP A 155 -4.58 16.79 27.67
C ASP A 155 -4.18 15.70 26.67
N VAL A 156 -5.16 15.11 25.98
CA VAL A 156 -4.95 13.85 25.23
C VAL A 156 -4.17 14.09 23.93
N TYR A 157 -4.67 14.95 23.05
CA TYR A 157 -4.03 15.21 21.76
C TYR A 157 -2.62 15.80 21.90
N PRO A 158 -2.38 16.79 22.79
CA PRO A 158 -1.03 17.25 23.09
C PRO A 158 -0.11 16.13 23.62
N ALA A 159 -0.59 15.27 24.53
CA ALA A 159 0.19 14.14 25.02
C ALA A 159 0.53 13.11 23.93
N TRP A 160 -0.28 13.02 22.87
CA TRP A 160 -0.02 12.19 21.69
C TRP A 160 0.79 12.91 20.60
N GLY A 161 1.21 14.17 20.83
CA GLY A 161 1.95 14.97 19.87
C GLY A 161 1.09 15.48 18.70
N ILE A 162 -0.23 15.49 18.86
CA ILE A 162 -1.19 16.06 17.92
C ILE A 162 -1.44 17.51 18.33
N THR A 163 -0.70 18.46 17.75
CA THR A 163 -0.78 19.89 18.09
C THR A 163 -1.51 20.75 17.06
N ASP A 164 -1.71 20.21 15.86
CA ASP A 164 -2.22 20.98 14.71
C ASP A 164 -3.70 20.66 14.44
N HIS A 165 -4.40 20.12 15.44
CA HIS A 165 -5.78 19.67 15.32
C HIS A 165 -6.53 19.94 16.64
N GLU A 166 -7.70 20.56 16.51
CA GLU A 166 -8.60 20.89 17.62
C GLU A 166 -9.95 20.23 17.34
N VAL A 167 -10.45 19.46 18.30
CA VAL A 167 -11.77 18.86 18.27
C VAL A 167 -12.80 19.98 18.35
N ALA A 168 -13.56 20.17 17.27
CA ALA A 168 -14.46 21.31 17.12
C ALA A 168 -15.81 21.10 17.83
N ASP A 169 -16.29 19.85 17.86
CA ASP A 169 -17.62 19.54 18.38
C ASP A 169 -17.73 18.12 18.97
N TRP A 170 -18.90 17.83 19.53
CA TRP A 170 -19.19 16.54 20.15
C TRP A 170 -19.25 15.38 19.14
N ARG A 171 -19.63 15.64 17.88
CA ARG A 171 -19.74 14.61 16.83
C ARG A 171 -18.37 14.06 16.51
N GLU A 172 -17.38 14.95 16.43
CA GLU A 172 -15.96 14.60 16.30
C GLU A 172 -15.45 13.90 17.57
N ALA A 173 -15.73 14.47 18.74
CA ALA A 173 -15.27 13.93 20.02
C ALA A 173 -15.76 12.50 20.29
N ILE A 174 -16.96 12.15 19.83
CA ILE A 174 -17.55 10.82 20.02
C ILE A 174 -17.10 9.82 18.94
N GLY A 175 -16.71 10.29 17.75
CA GLY A 175 -16.21 9.45 16.66
C GLY A 175 -14.96 8.65 17.04
N SER A 176 -14.14 9.22 17.93
CA SER A 176 -12.89 8.64 18.46
C SER A 176 -13.04 7.98 19.82
N ALA A 177 -14.27 7.84 20.35
CA ALA A 177 -14.47 7.29 21.69
C ALA A 177 -14.10 5.80 21.74
N LEU A 178 -13.05 5.50 22.50
CA LEU A 178 -12.60 4.17 22.92
C LEU A 178 -12.51 4.18 24.45
N GLU A 179 -12.83 3.06 25.09
CA GLU A 179 -12.61 2.89 26.52
C GLU A 179 -11.10 2.81 26.79
N LEU A 180 -10.54 3.85 27.42
CA LEU A 180 -9.10 4.01 27.61
C LEU A 180 -8.77 4.44 29.04
N GLY A 181 -7.49 4.45 29.38
CA GLY A 181 -7.02 4.91 30.68
C GLY A 181 -7.13 3.89 31.81
N GLN A 182 -6.59 4.27 32.97
CA GLN A 182 -6.64 3.44 34.18
C GLN A 182 -7.95 3.70 34.94
N PRO A 183 -8.67 2.65 35.40
CA PRO A 183 -9.83 2.81 36.26
C PRO A 183 -9.59 3.73 37.46
N GLY A 184 -10.54 4.64 37.69
CA GLY A 184 -10.47 5.67 38.75
C GLY A 184 -9.73 6.95 38.36
N THR A 185 -9.31 7.10 37.10
CA THR A 185 -8.76 8.36 36.58
C THR A 185 -9.83 9.18 35.84
N PRO A 186 -9.75 10.52 35.83
CA PRO A 186 -10.68 11.36 35.07
C PRO A 186 -10.73 11.02 33.57
N PHE A 187 -9.57 10.66 32.99
CA PHE A 187 -9.49 10.22 31.60
C PHE A 187 -10.29 8.93 31.34
N HIS A 188 -10.18 7.95 32.23
CA HIS A 188 -10.95 6.73 32.12
C HIS A 188 -12.45 6.98 32.28
N GLU A 189 -12.86 7.79 33.25
CA GLU A 189 -14.28 8.08 33.47
C GLU A 189 -14.94 8.77 32.27
N LEU A 190 -14.31 9.80 31.72
CA LEU A 190 -14.87 10.52 30.58
C LEU A 190 -14.79 9.71 29.27
N SER A 191 -13.70 8.97 29.04
CA SER A 191 -13.61 8.10 27.85
C SER A 191 -14.63 6.95 27.90
N SER A 192 -14.89 6.38 29.08
CA SER A 192 -15.92 5.36 29.30
C SER A 192 -17.31 5.93 29.02
N LYS A 193 -17.64 7.12 29.57
CA LYS A 193 -18.92 7.80 29.28
C LYS A 193 -19.10 8.12 27.80
N ALA A 194 -18.04 8.57 27.12
CA ALA A 194 -18.07 8.83 25.68
C ALA A 194 -18.30 7.55 24.88
N TYR A 195 -17.63 6.45 25.25
CA TYR A 195 -17.81 5.15 24.62
C TYR A 195 -19.23 4.61 24.84
N GLU A 196 -19.74 4.63 26.06
CA GLU A 196 -21.11 4.22 26.40
C GLU A 196 -22.15 5.04 25.65
N LEU A 197 -21.98 6.37 25.60
CA LEU A 197 -22.87 7.25 24.84
C LEU A 197 -22.87 6.89 23.34
N ARG A 198 -21.70 6.63 22.76
CA ARG A 198 -21.57 6.22 21.35
C ARG A 198 -22.32 4.93 21.07
N MET A 199 -22.14 3.93 21.95
CA MET A 199 -22.77 2.62 21.81
C MET A 199 -24.29 2.74 21.97
N ALA A 200 -24.76 3.45 23.00
CA ALA A 200 -26.17 3.68 23.25
C ALA A 200 -26.83 4.46 22.10
N LEU A 201 -26.17 5.51 21.61
CA LEU A 201 -26.63 6.29 20.45
C LEU A 201 -26.93 5.39 19.25
N PHE A 202 -25.94 4.61 18.82
CA PHE A 202 -26.12 3.80 17.61
C PHE A 202 -27.09 2.63 17.83
N GLU A 203 -27.19 2.10 19.05
CA GLU A 203 -28.16 1.05 19.36
C GLU A 203 -29.60 1.57 19.41
N ASP A 204 -29.81 2.76 19.97
CA ASP A 204 -31.14 3.39 20.00
C ASP A 204 -31.55 3.88 18.62
N TYR A 205 -30.64 4.50 17.87
CA TYR A 205 -30.96 4.99 16.52
C TYR A 205 -31.28 3.84 15.55
N ARG A 206 -30.68 2.64 15.72
CA ARG A 206 -31.06 1.44 14.94
C ARG A 206 -32.53 1.05 15.07
N LYS A 207 -33.20 1.42 16.17
CA LYS A 207 -34.63 1.19 16.39
C LYS A 207 -35.49 2.18 15.57
N VAL A 208 -34.91 3.30 15.14
CA VAL A 208 -35.54 4.32 14.29
C VAL A 208 -35.25 4.05 12.82
N GLU A 209 -33.98 3.87 12.47
CA GLU A 209 -33.53 3.60 11.11
C GLU A 209 -32.50 2.46 11.14
N ALA A 210 -32.78 1.37 10.43
CA ALA A 210 -31.85 0.25 10.34
C ALA A 210 -30.50 0.70 9.79
N ARG A 211 -29.40 0.28 10.43
CA ARG A 211 -28.06 0.61 9.95
C ARG A 211 -27.83 -0.03 8.58
N PRO A 212 -27.40 0.73 7.56
CA PRO A 212 -27.13 0.19 6.24
C PRO A 212 -26.11 -0.94 6.30
N ALA A 213 -26.33 -1.95 5.45
CA ALA A 213 -25.35 -3.00 5.19
C ALA A 213 -24.08 -2.38 4.59
N ARG A 214 -22.93 -3.02 4.79
CA ARG A 214 -21.71 -2.61 4.09
C ARG A 214 -21.87 -2.86 2.59
N LEU A 215 -21.27 -2.01 1.77
CA LEU A 215 -21.15 -2.26 0.34
C LEU A 215 -20.31 -3.53 0.14
N MET A 216 -20.94 -4.58 -0.38
CA MET A 216 -20.27 -5.84 -0.72
C MET A 216 -20.10 -5.93 -2.23
N ARG A 217 -18.85 -5.92 -2.71
CA ARG A 217 -18.55 -6.10 -4.13
C ARG A 217 -18.60 -7.57 -4.53
N SER A 218 -19.09 -7.83 -5.74
CA SER A 218 -19.02 -9.15 -6.37
C SER A 218 -17.56 -9.52 -6.70
N ALA A 219 -17.24 -10.80 -6.71
CA ALA A 219 -15.97 -11.29 -7.27
C ALA A 219 -15.88 -11.04 -8.79
N ASP A 220 -17.03 -10.98 -9.47
CA ASP A 220 -17.10 -10.59 -10.88
C ASP A 220 -17.07 -9.06 -11.01
N MET A 221 -15.88 -8.52 -11.31
CA MET A 221 -15.65 -7.10 -11.53
C MET A 221 -16.51 -6.47 -12.63
N SER A 222 -17.00 -7.26 -13.61
CA SER A 222 -17.84 -6.72 -14.68
C SER A 222 -19.18 -6.20 -14.15
N THR A 223 -19.59 -6.66 -12.97
CA THR A 223 -20.81 -6.23 -12.28
C THR A 223 -20.63 -4.98 -11.41
N TRP A 224 -19.39 -4.48 -11.24
CA TRP A 224 -19.14 -3.28 -10.45
C TRP A 224 -19.69 -2.05 -11.17
N ALA A 225 -20.28 -1.12 -10.41
CA ALA A 225 -20.82 0.12 -10.96
C ALA A 225 -19.73 0.96 -11.63
N ASP A 226 -20.06 1.65 -12.73
CA ASP A 226 -19.11 2.55 -13.40
C ASP A 226 -18.73 3.77 -12.55
N THR A 227 -19.56 4.09 -11.55
CA THR A 227 -19.31 5.13 -10.56
C THR A 227 -18.44 4.68 -9.39
N ASP A 228 -18.10 3.39 -9.31
CA ASP A 228 -17.26 2.84 -8.24
C ASP A 228 -15.80 3.28 -8.45
N PRO A 229 -15.20 4.07 -7.53
CA PRO A 229 -13.82 4.55 -7.67
C PRO A 229 -12.78 3.42 -7.67
N LEU A 230 -13.14 2.22 -7.17
CA LEU A 230 -12.25 1.07 -7.15
C LEU A 230 -12.17 0.37 -8.51
N LYS A 231 -13.20 0.47 -9.37
CA LYS A 231 -13.27 -0.19 -10.68
C LYS A 231 -12.10 0.18 -11.61
N PRO A 232 -11.79 1.46 -11.90
CA PRO A 232 -10.65 1.80 -12.76
C PRO A 232 -9.29 1.39 -12.16
N LEU A 233 -9.18 1.34 -10.83
CA LEU A 233 -7.97 0.84 -10.13
C LEU A 233 -7.83 -0.66 -10.33
N ALA A 234 -8.92 -1.42 -10.18
CA ALA A 234 -8.94 -2.85 -10.39
C ALA A 234 -8.61 -3.24 -11.85
N GLU A 235 -9.11 -2.49 -12.83
CA GLU A 235 -8.76 -2.69 -14.26
C GLU A 235 -7.28 -2.42 -14.54
N ALA A 236 -6.72 -1.35 -13.97
CA ALA A 236 -5.30 -1.05 -14.05
C ALA A 236 -4.45 -2.15 -13.37
N ALA A 237 -4.91 -2.68 -12.24
CA ALA A 237 -4.28 -3.78 -11.53
C ALA A 237 -4.30 -5.07 -12.35
N GLN A 238 -5.44 -5.47 -12.93
CA GLN A 238 -5.50 -6.62 -13.83
C GLN A 238 -4.55 -6.47 -15.02
N THR A 239 -4.48 -5.27 -15.61
CA THR A 239 -3.57 -5.00 -16.73
C THR A 239 -2.11 -5.11 -16.32
N ALA A 240 -1.74 -4.63 -15.14
CA ALA A 240 -0.41 -4.78 -14.57
C ALA A 240 -0.07 -6.25 -14.32
N LEU A 241 -0.96 -7.01 -13.67
CA LEU A 241 -0.77 -8.44 -13.39
C LEU A 241 -0.67 -9.28 -14.67
N LYS A 242 -1.51 -9.00 -15.68
CA LYS A 242 -1.44 -9.68 -16.99
C LYS A 242 -0.11 -9.42 -17.70
N ASP A 243 0.53 -8.28 -17.46
CA ASP A 243 1.85 -8.01 -18.02
C ASP A 243 2.96 -8.80 -17.30
N LEU A 244 2.78 -9.26 -16.05
CA LEU A 244 3.69 -10.23 -15.39
C LEU A 244 3.68 -11.62 -16.05
N LEU A 245 2.67 -11.92 -16.86
CA LEU A 245 2.63 -13.15 -17.66
C LEU A 245 3.48 -13.04 -18.93
N ARG A 246 4.04 -11.86 -19.23
CA ARG A 246 4.90 -11.68 -20.39
C ARG A 246 6.25 -12.38 -20.16
N PRO A 247 6.65 -13.31 -21.05
CA PRO A 247 7.86 -14.09 -20.85
C PRO A 247 9.13 -13.26 -20.98
N VAL A 248 10.16 -13.63 -20.23
CA VAL A 248 11.55 -13.17 -20.35
C VAL A 248 12.48 -14.35 -20.62
N ARG A 249 13.51 -14.13 -21.44
CA ARG A 249 14.47 -15.16 -21.83
C ARG A 249 15.43 -15.51 -20.69
N VAL A 250 15.58 -16.80 -20.43
CA VAL A 250 16.70 -17.38 -19.67
C VAL A 250 17.32 -18.50 -20.50
N ARG A 251 18.49 -18.24 -21.11
CA ARG A 251 19.12 -19.16 -22.07
C ARG A 251 18.11 -19.57 -23.17
N ASP A 252 17.84 -20.87 -23.27
CA ASP A 252 17.00 -21.50 -24.29
C ASP A 252 15.54 -21.68 -23.82
N VAL A 253 15.21 -21.22 -22.61
CA VAL A 253 13.85 -21.25 -22.07
C VAL A 253 13.29 -19.85 -21.86
N ALA A 254 11.97 -19.76 -21.82
CA ALA A 254 11.24 -18.57 -21.42
C ALA A 254 10.59 -18.79 -20.05
N ILE A 255 10.61 -17.78 -19.20
CA ILE A 255 9.90 -17.80 -17.91
C ILE A 255 9.00 -16.57 -17.78
N ASN A 256 7.86 -16.72 -17.13
CA ASN A 256 7.03 -15.61 -16.65
C ASN A 256 6.83 -15.71 -15.12
N ALA A 257 5.96 -14.89 -14.53
CA ALA A 257 5.72 -14.93 -13.09
C ALA A 257 5.19 -16.28 -12.57
N LEU A 258 4.58 -17.11 -13.44
CA LEU A 258 4.06 -18.44 -13.10
C LEU A 258 5.07 -19.57 -13.41
N GLY A 259 6.29 -19.23 -13.87
CA GLY A 259 7.35 -20.20 -14.17
C GLY A 259 7.61 -20.39 -15.67
N THR A 260 8.03 -21.59 -16.05
CA THR A 260 8.46 -21.89 -17.43
C THR A 260 7.30 -21.81 -18.41
N THR A 261 7.56 -21.27 -19.60
CA THR A 261 6.59 -21.14 -20.68
C THR A 261 7.26 -21.35 -22.05
N GLU A 262 6.46 -21.43 -23.10
CA GLU A 262 6.96 -21.61 -24.46
C GLU A 262 7.77 -20.40 -24.94
N PHE A 263 8.81 -20.69 -25.71
CA PHE A 263 9.61 -19.65 -26.34
C PHE A 263 8.86 -19.10 -27.56
N THR A 264 8.58 -17.79 -27.54
CA THR A 264 7.90 -17.10 -28.65
C THR A 264 8.74 -15.91 -29.15
N PRO A 265 8.51 -15.40 -30.37
CA PRO A 265 9.17 -14.18 -30.84
C PRO A 265 8.91 -12.93 -29.99
N ARG A 266 7.92 -12.97 -29.08
CA ARG A 266 7.53 -11.85 -28.20
C ARG A 266 8.22 -11.88 -26.82
N VAL A 267 9.06 -12.88 -26.56
CA VAL A 267 9.86 -13.01 -25.34
C VAL A 267 10.73 -11.77 -25.13
N LEU A 268 10.70 -11.24 -23.91
CA LEU A 268 11.49 -10.10 -23.51
C LEU A 268 12.97 -10.47 -23.39
N LYS A 269 13.83 -9.52 -23.76
CA LYS A 269 15.22 -9.54 -23.32
C LYS A 269 15.29 -9.35 -21.82
N GLU A 270 16.32 -9.92 -21.25
CA GLU A 270 16.70 -9.74 -19.86
C GLU A 270 17.06 -8.31 -19.47
N ALA A 271 16.97 -8.03 -18.18
CA ALA A 271 17.51 -6.80 -17.61
C ALA A 271 19.04 -6.76 -17.82
N PRO A 272 19.59 -5.64 -18.33
CA PRO A 272 21.04 -5.50 -18.55
C PRO A 272 21.88 -5.70 -17.28
N VAL A 273 21.31 -5.41 -16.11
CA VAL A 273 22.00 -5.49 -14.82
C VAL A 273 22.26 -6.92 -14.36
N SER A 274 21.53 -7.92 -14.89
CA SER A 274 21.61 -9.32 -14.44
C SER A 274 22.96 -10.00 -14.72
N GLY A 275 23.90 -9.33 -15.39
CA GLY A 275 25.27 -9.84 -15.64
C GLY A 275 26.38 -9.09 -14.89
N TYR A 276 26.06 -8.03 -14.14
CA TYR A 276 27.06 -7.26 -13.40
C TYR A 276 27.13 -7.72 -11.94
N PRO A 277 28.33 -7.91 -11.36
CA PRO A 277 28.51 -8.37 -9.98
C PRO A 277 28.28 -7.22 -8.96
N SER A 278 27.28 -6.36 -9.20
CA SER A 278 26.99 -5.22 -8.34
C SER A 278 26.72 -5.63 -6.89
N GLY A 279 26.07 -6.77 -6.68
CA GLY A 279 25.82 -7.32 -5.35
C GLY A 279 27.08 -7.82 -4.62
N ALA A 280 28.15 -8.18 -5.34
CA ALA A 280 29.38 -8.66 -4.70
C ALA A 280 30.06 -7.55 -3.88
N LEU A 281 30.02 -6.31 -4.39
CA LEU A 281 30.57 -5.15 -3.69
C LEU A 281 29.79 -4.85 -2.41
N SER A 282 28.44 -4.89 -2.47
CA SER A 282 27.61 -4.67 -1.28
C SER A 282 27.74 -5.79 -0.25
N ASN A 283 27.96 -7.04 -0.67
CA ASN A 283 28.13 -8.17 0.25
C ASN A 283 29.45 -8.09 1.04
N GLY A 284 30.51 -7.55 0.44
CA GLY A 284 31.82 -7.44 1.09
C GLY A 284 31.92 -6.30 2.12
N ALA A 285 31.11 -5.24 1.95
CA ALA A 285 31.14 -4.04 2.80
C ALA A 285 29.75 -3.36 2.83
N PRO A 286 28.73 -3.97 3.47
CA PRO A 286 27.34 -3.54 3.35
C PRO A 286 27.09 -2.15 3.93
N LYS A 287 27.74 -1.81 5.06
CA LYS A 287 27.60 -0.50 5.71
C LYS A 287 28.23 0.59 4.84
N GLU A 288 29.46 0.38 4.40
CA GLU A 288 30.22 1.31 3.56
C GLU A 288 29.54 1.50 2.22
N PHE A 289 28.96 0.45 1.64
CA PHE A 289 28.21 0.54 0.40
C PHE A 289 26.92 1.35 0.56
N ALA A 290 26.21 1.19 1.67
CA ALA A 290 25.03 2.02 1.98
C ALA A 290 25.40 3.51 2.15
N GLU A 291 26.51 3.80 2.83
CA GLU A 291 27.05 5.16 2.96
C GLU A 291 27.45 5.75 1.60
N LEU A 292 28.15 4.96 0.76
CA LEU A 292 28.51 5.34 -0.60
C LEU A 292 27.27 5.61 -1.47
N HIS A 293 26.24 4.77 -1.37
CA HIS A 293 24.97 4.98 -2.06
C HIS A 293 24.35 6.32 -1.65
N GLY A 294 24.31 6.63 -0.35
CA GLY A 294 23.86 7.93 0.15
C GLY A 294 24.67 9.12 -0.37
N LEU A 295 26.00 8.99 -0.47
CA LEU A 295 26.89 10.00 -1.06
C LEU A 295 26.60 10.21 -2.56
N ILE A 296 26.46 9.12 -3.32
CA ILE A 296 26.11 9.16 -4.75
C ILE A 296 24.79 9.90 -4.95
N MET A 297 23.76 9.57 -4.16
CA MET A 297 22.45 10.22 -4.26
C MET A 297 22.53 11.71 -3.93
N ARG A 298 23.29 12.10 -2.89
CA ARG A 298 23.52 13.52 -2.56
C ARG A 298 24.27 14.27 -3.68
N LEU A 299 25.38 13.72 -4.19
CA LEU A 299 26.14 14.30 -5.31
C LEU A 299 25.30 14.51 -6.57
N GLY A 300 24.38 13.57 -6.80
CA GLY A 300 23.43 13.58 -7.90
C GLY A 300 22.21 14.46 -7.70
N LYS A 301 22.00 15.04 -6.49
CA LYS A 301 20.75 15.70 -6.09
C LYS A 301 19.53 14.78 -6.32
N GLY A 302 19.63 13.53 -5.88
CA GLY A 302 18.62 12.48 -6.07
C GLY A 302 18.70 11.75 -7.42
N ASN A 303 19.54 12.18 -8.36
CA ASN A 303 19.74 11.48 -9.64
C ASN A 303 20.96 10.54 -9.58
N ALA A 304 20.71 9.23 -9.50
CA ALA A 304 21.76 8.21 -9.39
C ALA A 304 22.78 8.28 -10.54
N ARG A 305 22.34 8.44 -11.80
CA ARG A 305 23.25 8.50 -12.96
C ARG A 305 24.20 9.70 -12.86
N LYS A 306 23.68 10.87 -12.49
CA LYS A 306 24.47 12.09 -12.28
C LYS A 306 25.43 11.92 -11.09
N GLY A 307 24.97 11.31 -10.01
CA GLY A 307 25.77 11.01 -8.83
C GLY A 307 26.94 10.09 -9.14
N ILE A 308 26.67 8.96 -9.81
CA ILE A 308 27.67 7.98 -10.23
C ILE A 308 28.68 8.63 -11.18
N ALA A 309 28.25 9.42 -12.16
CA ALA A 309 29.16 10.10 -13.09
C ALA A 309 30.14 11.03 -12.37
N LYS A 310 29.66 11.81 -11.40
CA LYS A 310 30.51 12.69 -10.58
C LYS A 310 31.45 11.90 -9.67
N ALA A 311 30.94 10.90 -8.96
CA ALA A 311 31.74 10.04 -8.10
C ALA A 311 32.85 9.34 -8.90
N ALA A 312 32.52 8.80 -10.08
CA ALA A 312 33.49 8.16 -10.96
C ALA A 312 34.54 9.12 -11.49
N ALA A 313 34.19 10.38 -11.77
CA ALA A 313 35.18 11.39 -12.17
C ALA A 313 36.18 11.68 -11.04
N ALA A 314 35.69 11.95 -9.83
CA ALA A 314 36.53 12.19 -8.66
C ALA A 314 37.42 10.97 -8.31
N LEU A 315 36.86 9.76 -8.35
CA LEU A 315 37.61 8.54 -8.09
C LEU A 315 38.70 8.28 -9.15
N LYS A 316 38.47 8.65 -10.42
CA LYS A 316 39.50 8.55 -11.47
C LYS A 316 40.66 9.50 -11.24
N GLU A 317 40.39 10.72 -10.78
CA GLU A 317 41.45 11.68 -10.42
C GLU A 317 42.29 11.15 -9.25
N LEU A 318 41.65 10.57 -8.23
CA LEU A 318 42.31 9.99 -7.07
C LEU A 318 43.08 8.70 -7.36
N ALA A 319 42.58 7.86 -8.26
CA ALA A 319 43.22 6.59 -8.62
C ALA A 319 44.49 6.78 -9.48
N GLY A 320 44.73 7.98 -10.01
CA GLY A 320 45.83 8.28 -10.92
C GLY A 320 45.71 7.56 -12.28
N PRO A 321 46.61 7.84 -13.24
CA PRO A 321 46.71 7.03 -14.44
C PRO A 321 47.06 5.59 -14.03
N LYS A 322 46.36 4.60 -14.59
CA LYS A 322 46.72 3.18 -14.40
C LYS A 322 48.21 3.03 -14.66
N GLY A 323 48.98 2.72 -13.62
CA GLY A 323 50.34 2.23 -13.79
C GLY A 323 50.26 1.04 -14.74
N SER A 324 50.92 1.16 -15.89
CA SER A 324 51.21 0.06 -16.78
C SER A 324 51.98 -1.01 -16.00
N ALA A 325 51.27 -2.07 -15.60
CA ALA A 325 51.85 -3.35 -15.22
C ALA A 325 51.76 -4.27 -16.43
#